data_AF-A0A2H0JU82-F1
#
_entry.id   AF-A0A2H0JU82-F1
#
_cell.length_a   1.000
_cell.length_b   1.000
_cell.length_c   1.000
_cell.angle_alpha   90.00
_cell.angle_beta   90.00
_cell.angle_gamma   90.00
#
_symmetry.space_group_name_H-M   'P 1'
#
loop_
_entity.id
_entity.type
_entity.pdbx_description
1 polymer ?
#
loop_
_entity_poly.entity_id
_entity_poly.type
_entity_poly.pdbx_seq_one_letter_code
_entity_poly.pdbx_strand_id
1 'polypeptide(L)'
;MGHGPSVSIQRRHHASHIPAGILRREHRGTHFHTARPFGQMTVMKKHTADWVWPGAVIGLILLGMTMTFGILYASRVDGGPEVIPDYYDRAVVWDDMAAERAASEALGWTASIERPDEGQLRLTVRNADGEPISGVHGTVTLMRPHRAAAVEVIPFRVDASNSAVDIPVTAHGSGLWDVHIEARRGKDRYVDIFRREWRLP
;
A
#
# COMPACT_ATOMS: atom_id res chain seq x y z
N MET A 1 -9.02 11.42 64.74
CA MET A 1 -9.97 10.73 65.63
C MET A 1 -11.12 10.24 64.76
N GLY A 2 -11.42 8.93 64.79
CA GLY A 2 -12.49 8.35 63.97
C GLY A 2 -12.16 6.93 63.49
N HIS A 3 -11.94 6.02 64.45
CA HIS A 3 -11.87 4.58 64.23
C HIS A 3 -13.29 3.99 64.04
N GLY A 4 -13.39 3.01 63.13
CA GLY A 4 -14.26 1.84 63.27
C GLY A 4 -15.25 1.59 62.12
N PRO A 5 -15.76 0.35 61.90
CA PRO A 5 -15.33 -0.91 62.49
C PRO A 5 -15.13 -2.07 61.48
N SER A 6 -14.35 -3.02 61.98
CA SER A 6 -13.98 -4.34 61.48
C SER A 6 -15.19 -5.27 61.35
N VAL A 7 -15.34 -5.95 60.21
CA VAL A 7 -16.34 -7.01 60.03
C VAL A 7 -15.71 -8.36 60.38
N SER A 8 -16.31 -8.99 61.38
CA SER A 8 -15.92 -10.24 62.04
C SER A 8 -16.30 -11.49 61.23
N ILE A 9 -15.37 -12.45 61.22
CA ILE A 9 -15.47 -13.81 60.69
C ILE A 9 -16.53 -14.61 61.45
N GLN A 10 -17.52 -15.17 60.73
CA GLN A 10 -18.49 -16.12 61.30
C GLN A 10 -18.14 -17.55 60.88
N ARG A 11 -17.43 -18.25 61.78
CA ARG A 11 -17.17 -19.69 61.76
C ARG A 11 -18.45 -20.42 62.18
N ARG A 12 -19.10 -21.17 61.27
CA ARG A 12 -20.15 -22.13 61.63
C ARG A 12 -19.55 -23.53 61.81
N HIS A 13 -19.66 -24.03 63.04
CA HIS A 13 -19.58 -25.45 63.40
C HIS A 13 -21.00 -26.02 63.47
N HIS A 14 -21.21 -27.20 62.90
CA HIS A 14 -22.31 -28.13 63.22
C HIS A 14 -21.76 -29.54 62.89
N ALA A 15 -21.32 -30.32 63.88
CA ALA A 15 -22.14 -31.27 64.65
C ALA A 15 -22.88 -32.26 63.71
N SER A 16 -22.25 -33.38 63.36
CA SER A 16 -22.32 -34.68 64.05
C SER A 16 -23.67 -35.38 63.92
N HIS A 17 -23.74 -36.48 63.17
CA HIS A 17 -24.47 -37.69 63.56
C HIS A 17 -23.97 -38.90 62.74
N ILE A 18 -23.27 -39.80 63.44
CA ILE A 18 -22.93 -41.15 62.99
C ILE A 18 -23.87 -42.09 63.74
N PRO A 19 -24.66 -42.94 63.07
CA PRO A 19 -25.18 -44.16 63.68
C PRO A 19 -24.21 -45.31 63.44
N ALA A 20 -23.65 -45.82 64.54
CA ALA A 20 -22.87 -47.04 64.60
C ALA A 20 -23.78 -48.21 65.01
N GLY A 21 -23.72 -49.29 64.25
CA GLY A 21 -24.24 -50.61 64.64
C GLY A 21 -24.84 -51.35 63.45
N ILE A 22 -24.59 -52.63 63.20
CA ILE A 22 -23.92 -53.69 63.95
C ILE A 22 -23.39 -54.69 62.90
N LEU A 23 -22.27 -55.30 63.25
CA LEU A 23 -21.52 -56.36 62.57
C LEU A 23 -22.39 -57.54 62.13
N ARG A 24 -22.15 -58.07 60.91
CA ARG A 24 -22.34 -59.52 60.65
C ARG A 24 -21.46 -60.08 59.52
N ARG A 25 -20.30 -60.57 59.97
CA ARG A 25 -19.63 -61.86 59.67
C ARG A 25 -19.87 -62.57 58.32
N GLU A 26 -18.75 -62.71 57.61
CA GLU A 26 -18.26 -63.79 56.72
C GLU A 26 -19.20 -64.52 55.75
N HIS A 27 -18.83 -64.48 54.47
CA HIS A 27 -18.79 -65.71 53.68
C HIS A 27 -17.58 -65.76 52.73
N ARG A 28 -16.77 -66.79 52.96
CA ARG A 28 -15.68 -67.30 52.14
C ARG A 28 -16.24 -67.80 50.80
N GLY A 29 -15.64 -67.34 49.69
CA GLY A 29 -15.95 -67.76 48.34
C GLY A 29 -14.74 -67.60 47.44
N THR A 30 -13.84 -68.57 47.50
CA THR A 30 -12.77 -68.82 46.52
C THR A 30 -13.39 -69.11 45.16
N HIS A 31 -13.30 -68.16 44.24
CA HIS A 31 -13.36 -68.43 42.80
C HIS A 31 -12.21 -67.71 42.12
N PHE A 32 -11.11 -68.45 41.97
CA PHE A 32 -10.14 -68.21 40.91
C PHE A 32 -10.86 -68.40 39.58
N HIS A 33 -11.27 -67.30 38.95
CA HIS A 33 -11.63 -67.29 37.54
C HIS A 33 -10.63 -66.41 36.80
N THR A 34 -9.68 -67.11 36.17
CA THR A 34 -9.14 -66.82 34.83
C THR A 34 -8.75 -65.37 34.54
N ALA A 35 -7.43 -65.17 34.57
CA ALA A 35 -6.73 -64.09 33.89
C ALA A 35 -7.43 -63.74 32.56
N ARG A 36 -7.93 -62.51 32.47
CA ARG A 36 -8.34 -61.95 31.18
C ARG A 36 -7.07 -61.82 30.34
N PRO A 37 -7.03 -62.37 29.11
CA PRO A 37 -5.88 -62.19 28.25
C PRO A 37 -5.65 -60.71 28.00
N PHE A 38 -4.42 -60.29 28.24
CA PHE A 38 -3.84 -59.03 27.82
C PHE A 38 -4.07 -58.88 26.31
N GLY A 39 -5.08 -58.09 25.95
CA GLY A 39 -5.56 -57.94 24.59
C GLY A 39 -5.97 -56.50 24.30
N GLN A 40 -5.19 -55.54 24.77
CA GLN A 40 -5.22 -54.17 24.26
C GLN A 40 -3.96 -53.93 23.45
N MET A 41 -4.01 -54.28 22.17
CA MET A 41 -3.23 -53.58 21.16
C MET A 41 -4.22 -52.79 20.31
N THR A 42 -4.75 -51.70 20.90
CA THR A 42 -5.21 -50.59 20.09
C THR A 42 -3.95 -50.03 19.44
N VAL A 43 -3.66 -50.46 18.21
CA VAL A 43 -2.62 -49.82 17.40
C VAL A 43 -3.03 -48.35 17.27
N MET A 44 -2.41 -47.48 18.07
CA MET A 44 -2.60 -46.03 17.97
C MET A 44 -2.03 -45.57 16.63
N LYS A 45 -2.85 -45.66 15.58
CA LYS A 45 -2.64 -44.91 14.35
C LYS A 45 -3.10 -43.48 14.59
N LYS A 46 -2.15 -42.57 14.77
CA LYS A 46 -1.94 -41.34 13.96
C LYS A 46 -1.09 -40.32 14.75
N HIS A 47 0.23 -40.34 14.54
CA HIS A 47 1.10 -39.18 14.82
C HIS A 47 1.07 -38.13 13.70
N THR A 48 0.12 -38.21 12.77
CA THR A 48 -0.06 -37.15 11.76
C THR A 48 -0.78 -35.93 12.34
N ALA A 49 -1.52 -36.07 13.44
CA ALA A 49 -2.28 -34.96 14.02
C ALA A 49 -1.40 -33.96 14.80
N ASP A 50 -0.30 -34.42 15.41
CA ASP A 50 0.58 -33.59 16.24
C ASP A 50 1.36 -32.54 15.42
N TRP A 51 1.64 -32.85 14.14
CA TRP A 51 2.34 -31.95 13.22
C TRP A 51 1.42 -31.13 12.32
N VAL A 52 0.15 -31.51 12.18
CA VAL A 52 -0.82 -30.78 11.36
C VAL A 52 -1.11 -29.40 11.95
N TRP A 53 -1.24 -29.28 13.28
CA TRP A 53 -1.51 -28.00 13.91
C TRP A 53 -0.34 -26.99 13.78
N PRO A 54 0.92 -27.34 14.15
CA PRO A 54 2.07 -26.47 13.88
C PRO A 54 2.24 -26.18 12.38
N GLY A 55 2.02 -27.18 11.52
CA GLY A 55 2.10 -27.01 10.06
C GLY A 55 1.06 -26.02 9.52
N ALA A 56 -0.16 -26.04 10.05
CA ALA A 56 -1.21 -25.08 9.68
C ALA A 56 -0.86 -23.65 10.12
N VAL A 57 -0.31 -23.48 11.33
CA VAL A 57 0.15 -22.16 11.83
C VAL A 57 1.29 -21.64 10.98
N ILE A 58 2.30 -22.46 10.68
CA ILE A 58 3.42 -22.09 9.82
C ILE A 58 2.92 -21.77 8.41
N GLY A 59 2.02 -22.57 7.86
CA GLY A 59 1.42 -22.32 6.55
C GLY A 59 0.68 -20.98 6.48
N LEU A 60 -0.08 -20.64 7.53
CA LEU A 60 -0.78 -19.36 7.62
C LEU A 60 0.20 -18.17 7.71
N ILE A 61 1.27 -18.30 8.49
CA ILE A 61 2.32 -17.29 8.58
C ILE A 61 3.03 -17.12 7.24
N LEU A 62 3.41 -18.23 6.59
CA LEU A 62 4.08 -18.21 5.29
C LEU A 62 3.17 -17.60 4.21
N LEU A 63 1.87 -17.87 4.25
CA LEU A 63 0.89 -17.24 3.35
C LEU A 63 0.84 -15.72 3.56
N GLY A 64 0.78 -15.27 4.82
CA GLY A 64 0.84 -13.85 5.14
C GLY A 64 2.14 -13.21 4.65
N MET A 65 3.28 -13.86 4.90
CA MET A 65 4.60 -13.41 4.46
C MET A 65 4.66 -13.32 2.93
N THR A 66 4.30 -14.38 2.20
CA THR A 66 4.35 -14.39 0.74
C THR A 66 3.44 -13.33 0.14
N MET A 67 2.29 -13.06 0.74
CA MET A 67 1.40 -11.99 0.34
C MET A 67 2.04 -10.60 0.55
N THR A 68 2.60 -10.32 1.74
CA THR A 68 3.34 -9.06 1.98
C THR A 68 4.58 -8.90 1.09
N PHE A 69 5.37 -9.95 0.90
CA PHE A 69 6.53 -9.93 0.02
C PHE A 69 6.12 -9.78 -1.44
N GLY A 70 5.00 -10.38 -1.86
CA GLY A 70 4.44 -10.22 -3.21
C GLY A 70 4.03 -8.78 -3.47
N ILE A 71 3.34 -8.13 -2.52
CA ILE A 71 2.99 -6.71 -2.61
C ILE A 71 4.25 -5.84 -2.65
N LEU A 72 5.25 -6.12 -1.81
CA LEU A 72 6.50 -5.36 -1.79
C LEU A 72 7.29 -5.53 -3.09
N TYR A 73 7.31 -6.74 -3.65
CA TYR A 73 7.94 -7.04 -4.93
C TYR A 73 7.22 -6.32 -6.07
N ALA A 74 5.90 -6.44 -6.16
CA ALA A 74 5.08 -5.72 -7.14
C ALA A 74 5.28 -4.20 -7.03
N SER A 75 5.30 -3.66 -5.80
CA SER A 75 5.55 -2.24 -5.55
C SER A 75 6.91 -1.78 -6.07
N ARG A 76 7.96 -2.64 -6.03
CA ARG A 76 9.28 -2.31 -6.59
C ARG A 76 9.31 -2.37 -8.11
N VAL A 77 8.57 -3.30 -8.72
CA VAL A 77 8.47 -3.41 -10.19
C VAL A 77 7.80 -2.15 -10.77
N ASP A 78 6.85 -1.56 -10.04
CA ASP A 78 6.20 -0.33 -10.47
C ASP A 78 6.99 0.95 -10.16
N GLY A 79 8.01 0.92 -9.29
CA GLY A 79 8.88 2.08 -9.04
C GLY A 79 9.26 2.30 -7.57
N GLY A 80 8.71 1.52 -6.65
CA GLY A 80 8.99 1.57 -5.21
C GLY A 80 8.62 2.92 -4.57
N PRO A 81 8.60 3.00 -3.23
CA PRO A 81 8.71 4.29 -2.57
C PRO A 81 10.11 4.86 -2.87
N GLU A 82 10.21 5.64 -3.93
CA GLU A 82 11.43 6.38 -4.26
C GLU A 82 11.63 7.44 -3.16
N VAL A 83 12.62 7.21 -2.29
CA VAL A 83 13.10 8.24 -1.36
C VAL A 83 13.63 9.34 -2.25
N ILE A 84 12.86 10.42 -2.39
CA ILE A 84 13.36 11.52 -3.20
C ILE A 84 14.58 12.10 -2.48
N PRO A 85 15.78 12.05 -3.09
CA PRO A 85 16.94 12.71 -2.54
C PRO A 85 16.61 14.21 -2.36
N ASP A 86 17.14 14.82 -1.31
CA ASP A 86 17.06 16.27 -1.13
C ASP A 86 15.63 16.84 -1.03
N TYR A 87 14.77 16.19 -0.25
CA TYR A 87 13.48 16.78 0.16
C TYR A 87 13.64 18.18 0.76
N TYR A 88 14.73 18.42 1.48
CA TYR A 88 15.04 19.73 2.06
C TYR A 88 15.39 20.77 0.99
N ASP A 89 16.16 20.41 -0.04
CA ASP A 89 16.49 21.33 -1.12
C ASP A 89 15.26 21.66 -1.98
N ARG A 90 14.34 20.70 -2.15
CA ARG A 90 13.05 20.97 -2.79
C ARG A 90 12.14 21.89 -1.97
N ALA A 91 12.28 21.95 -0.65
CA ALA A 91 11.56 22.92 0.16
C ALA A 91 12.09 24.35 -0.03
N VAL A 92 13.38 24.51 -0.33
CA VAL A 92 14.00 25.82 -0.61
C VAL A 92 13.62 26.35 -1.99
N VAL A 93 13.51 25.47 -3.00
CA VAL A 93 13.13 25.84 -4.38
C VAL A 93 11.61 26.03 -4.56
N TRP A 94 10.81 25.67 -3.54
CA TRP A 94 9.35 25.78 -3.60
C TRP A 94 8.87 27.22 -3.83
N ASP A 95 9.48 28.19 -3.15
CA ASP A 95 9.10 29.60 -3.29
C ASP A 95 9.38 30.12 -4.71
N ASP A 96 10.50 29.70 -5.31
CA ASP A 96 10.84 30.03 -6.70
C ASP A 96 9.85 29.37 -7.67
N MET A 97 9.52 28.09 -7.48
CA MET A 97 8.52 27.40 -8.30
C MET A 97 7.11 28.02 -8.16
N ALA A 98 6.74 28.45 -6.95
CA ALA A 98 5.48 29.12 -6.69
C ALA A 98 5.43 30.50 -7.37
N ALA A 99 6.52 31.26 -7.33
CA ALA A 99 6.65 32.53 -8.02
C ALA A 99 6.61 32.36 -9.55
N GLU A 100 7.27 31.34 -10.09
CA GLU A 100 7.23 30.98 -11.51
C GLU A 100 5.81 30.60 -11.96
N ARG A 101 5.08 29.83 -11.14
CA ARG A 101 3.70 29.47 -11.43
C ARG A 101 2.77 30.68 -11.39
N ALA A 102 2.92 31.55 -10.40
CA ALA A 102 2.15 32.79 -10.31
C ALA A 102 2.43 33.74 -11.50
N ALA A 103 3.69 33.84 -11.93
CA ALA A 103 4.06 34.59 -13.14
C ALA A 103 3.43 33.97 -14.40
N SER A 104 3.39 32.65 -14.48
CA SER A 104 2.76 31.91 -15.59
C SER A 104 1.24 32.11 -15.61
N GLU A 105 0.59 32.10 -14.45
CA GLU A 105 -0.84 32.40 -14.30
C GLU A 105 -1.16 33.84 -14.72
N ALA A 106 -0.29 34.80 -14.40
CA ALA A 106 -0.45 36.19 -14.83
C ALA A 106 -0.35 36.38 -16.35
N LEU A 107 0.33 35.49 -17.08
CA LEU A 107 0.33 35.50 -18.55
C LEU A 107 -1.02 35.05 -19.14
N GLY A 108 -1.82 34.30 -18.37
CA GLY A 108 -3.09 33.71 -18.80
C GLY A 108 -2.94 32.64 -19.89
N TRP A 109 -1.73 32.13 -20.13
CA TRP A 109 -1.53 31.09 -21.14
C TRP A 109 -2.09 29.76 -20.65
N THR A 110 -2.48 28.91 -21.59
CA THR A 110 -2.93 27.55 -21.31
C THR A 110 -2.25 26.58 -22.27
N ALA A 111 -1.69 25.51 -21.74
CA ALA A 111 -1.16 24.42 -22.55
C ALA A 111 -2.09 23.20 -22.51
N SER A 112 -2.33 22.60 -23.66
CA SER A 112 -3.07 21.34 -23.82
C SER A 112 -2.17 20.31 -24.49
N ILE A 113 -2.21 19.09 -23.96
CA ILE A 113 -1.55 17.93 -24.56
C ILE A 113 -2.59 16.85 -24.83
N GLU A 114 -2.60 16.40 -26.08
CA GLU A 114 -3.36 15.27 -26.55
C GLU A 114 -2.40 14.16 -26.99
N ARG A 115 -2.80 12.91 -26.80
CA ARG A 115 -2.02 11.74 -27.23
C ARG A 115 -2.80 11.04 -28.34
N PRO A 116 -2.59 11.41 -29.63
CA PRO A 116 -3.32 10.81 -30.75
C PRO A 116 -2.95 9.34 -30.97
N ASP A 117 -1.69 8.95 -30.69
CA ASP A 117 -1.20 7.58 -30.79
C ASP A 117 -0.10 7.30 -29.73
N GLU A 118 0.41 6.07 -29.66
CA GLU A 118 1.41 5.65 -28.66
C GLU A 118 2.78 6.34 -28.79
N GLY A 119 3.12 6.84 -29.98
CA GLY A 119 4.42 7.40 -30.31
C GLY A 119 4.43 8.91 -30.49
N GLN A 120 3.29 9.58 -30.36
CA GLN A 120 3.17 11.03 -30.54
C GLN A 120 2.33 11.71 -29.45
N LEU A 121 2.77 12.92 -29.08
CA LEU A 121 2.00 13.88 -28.32
C LEU A 121 1.75 15.13 -29.15
N ARG A 122 0.50 15.58 -29.22
CA ARG A 122 0.14 16.85 -29.82
C ARG A 122 0.05 17.91 -28.73
N LEU A 123 0.97 18.87 -28.75
CA LEU A 123 0.99 20.01 -27.84
C LEU A 123 0.40 21.25 -28.53
N THR A 124 -0.52 21.92 -27.85
CA THR A 124 -1.07 23.23 -28.24
C THR A 124 -0.91 24.21 -27.09
N VAL A 125 -0.36 25.40 -27.35
CA VAL A 125 -0.23 26.48 -26.37
C VAL A 125 -1.11 27.64 -26.80
N ARG A 126 -1.94 28.17 -25.90
CA ARG A 126 -2.89 29.25 -26.15
C ARG A 126 -2.64 30.42 -25.21
N ASN A 127 -2.98 31.64 -25.65
CA ASN A 127 -2.92 32.86 -24.83
C ASN A 127 -4.18 32.98 -23.95
N ALA A 128 -4.25 34.08 -23.20
CA ALA A 128 -5.40 34.42 -22.35
C ALA A 128 -6.73 34.54 -23.12
N ASP A 129 -6.67 34.92 -24.39
CA ASP A 129 -7.83 35.04 -25.28
C ASP A 129 -8.22 33.70 -25.94
N GLY A 130 -7.48 32.61 -25.65
CA GLY A 130 -7.70 31.28 -26.20
C GLY A 130 -7.11 31.07 -27.61
N GLU A 131 -6.41 32.06 -28.16
CA GLU A 131 -5.76 31.98 -29.47
C GLU A 131 -4.44 31.20 -29.38
N PRO A 132 -4.11 30.36 -30.37
CA PRO A 132 -2.84 29.64 -30.39
C PRO A 132 -1.64 30.58 -30.45
N ILE A 133 -0.60 30.27 -29.66
CA ILE A 133 0.64 31.03 -29.64
C ILE A 133 1.70 30.32 -30.49
N SER A 134 2.25 31.05 -31.45
CA SER A 134 3.37 30.58 -32.27
C SER A 134 4.72 31.15 -31.77
N GLY A 135 5.84 30.53 -32.20
CA GLY A 135 7.19 30.93 -31.79
C GLY A 135 7.56 30.54 -30.36
N VAL A 136 6.80 29.63 -29.75
CA VAL A 136 7.06 29.11 -28.40
C VAL A 136 8.04 27.94 -28.48
N HIS A 137 8.96 27.85 -27.53
CA HIS A 137 9.87 26.71 -27.43
C HIS A 137 10.11 26.34 -25.97
N GLY A 138 10.50 25.09 -25.72
CA GLY A 138 10.72 24.63 -24.35
C GLY A 138 10.81 23.12 -24.25
N THR A 139 10.36 22.58 -23.12
CA THR A 139 10.41 21.15 -22.81
C THR A 139 9.07 20.63 -22.28
N VAL A 140 8.74 19.41 -22.66
CA VAL A 140 7.69 18.59 -22.05
C VAL A 140 8.37 17.48 -21.27
N THR A 141 8.09 17.39 -19.98
CA THR A 141 8.59 16.33 -19.09
C THR A 141 7.44 15.41 -18.70
N LEU A 142 7.60 14.12 -18.98
CA LEU A 142 6.64 13.08 -18.64
C LEU A 142 7.11 12.33 -17.40
N MET A 143 6.23 12.22 -16.41
CA MET A 143 6.49 11.54 -15.14
C MET A 143 5.36 10.57 -14.82
N ARG A 144 5.69 9.47 -14.14
CA ARG A 144 4.67 8.63 -13.50
C ARG A 144 4.36 9.21 -12.12
N PRO A 145 3.10 9.32 -11.68
CA PRO A 145 2.74 9.89 -10.39
C PRO A 145 3.42 9.28 -9.16
N HIS A 146 3.84 8.01 -9.27
CA HIS A 146 4.51 7.26 -8.21
C HIS A 146 6.05 7.30 -8.31
N ARG A 147 6.61 7.95 -9.33
CA ARG A 147 8.07 8.10 -9.52
C ARG A 147 8.43 9.57 -9.42
N ALA A 148 9.56 9.86 -8.78
CA ALA A 148 10.11 11.21 -8.76
C ALA A 148 10.92 11.51 -10.03
N ALA A 149 11.54 10.48 -10.61
CA ALA A 149 12.31 10.62 -11.84
C ALA A 149 11.41 10.82 -13.08
N ALA A 150 11.86 11.71 -13.98
CA ALA A 150 11.29 11.84 -15.30
C ALA A 150 11.42 10.52 -16.09
N VAL A 151 10.32 10.10 -16.71
CA VAL A 151 10.32 9.01 -17.67
C VAL A 151 10.96 9.48 -18.98
N GLU A 152 10.62 10.69 -19.42
CA GLU A 152 11.15 11.29 -20.65
C GLU A 152 11.09 12.82 -20.57
N VAL A 153 12.11 13.49 -21.10
CA VAL A 153 12.17 14.95 -21.24
C VAL A 153 12.37 15.26 -22.72
N ILE A 154 11.42 15.97 -23.32
CA ILE A 154 11.35 16.14 -24.77
C ILE A 154 11.33 17.63 -25.10
N PRO A 155 12.32 18.13 -25.86
CA PRO A 155 12.30 19.51 -26.33
C PRO A 155 11.25 19.69 -27.41
N PHE A 156 10.60 20.85 -27.45
CA PHE A 156 9.65 21.21 -28.49
C PHE A 156 9.87 22.65 -28.97
N ARG A 157 9.41 22.91 -30.20
CA ARG A 157 9.30 24.24 -30.78
C ARG A 157 8.03 24.31 -31.60
N VAL A 158 7.18 25.30 -31.30
CA VAL A 158 6.01 25.66 -32.09
C VAL A 158 6.45 26.71 -33.09
N ASP A 159 6.52 26.33 -34.37
CA ASP A 159 6.92 27.23 -35.43
C ASP A 159 5.91 28.37 -35.64
N ALA A 160 6.36 29.47 -36.23
CA ALA A 160 5.55 30.66 -36.47
C ALA A 160 4.27 30.39 -37.30
N SER A 161 4.30 29.34 -38.14
CA SER A 161 3.23 28.96 -39.07
C SER A 161 2.26 27.92 -38.50
N ASN A 162 2.54 27.33 -37.33
CA ASN A 162 1.74 26.25 -36.78
C ASN A 162 1.20 26.60 -35.39
N SER A 163 0.01 26.09 -35.08
CA SER A 163 -0.67 26.31 -33.78
C SER A 163 -0.50 25.15 -32.81
N ALA A 164 -0.06 24.00 -33.33
CA ALA A 164 0.22 22.80 -32.58
C ALA A 164 1.55 22.19 -33.05
N VAL A 165 2.19 21.40 -32.18
CA VAL A 165 3.38 20.64 -32.52
C VAL A 165 3.17 19.17 -32.14
N ASP A 166 3.46 18.28 -33.08
CA ASP A 166 3.50 16.85 -32.82
C ASP A 166 4.92 16.47 -32.39
N ILE A 167 5.01 15.93 -31.18
CA ILE A 167 6.24 15.62 -30.48
C ILE A 167 6.37 14.09 -30.45
N PRO A 168 7.45 13.51 -30.99
CA PRO A 168 7.70 12.08 -30.89
C PRO A 168 8.00 11.70 -29.45
N VAL A 169 7.42 10.60 -28.99
CA VAL A 169 7.48 10.14 -27.59
C VAL A 169 7.82 8.66 -27.54
N THR A 170 8.77 8.30 -26.68
CA THR A 170 9.18 6.92 -26.42
C THR A 170 8.50 6.36 -25.17
N ALA A 171 7.95 7.23 -24.32
CA ALA A 171 7.21 6.88 -23.12
C ALA A 171 5.84 6.26 -23.44
N HIS A 172 5.80 4.93 -23.44
CA HIS A 172 4.61 4.14 -23.72
C HIS A 172 3.84 3.72 -22.44
N GLY A 173 2.60 3.26 -22.66
CA GLY A 173 1.76 2.65 -21.63
C GLY A 173 0.63 3.53 -21.14
N SER A 174 -0.50 2.89 -20.87
CA SER A 174 -1.70 3.53 -20.33
C SER A 174 -1.52 3.93 -18.86
N GLY A 175 -2.49 4.68 -18.34
CA GLY A 175 -2.59 5.08 -16.94
C GLY A 175 -2.38 6.56 -16.71
N LEU A 176 -2.08 6.92 -15.46
CA LEU A 176 -1.88 8.29 -15.05
C LEU A 176 -0.45 8.76 -15.36
N TRP A 177 -0.36 9.98 -15.83
CA TRP A 177 0.86 10.70 -16.17
C TRP A 177 0.79 12.11 -15.60
N ASP A 178 1.87 12.53 -14.97
CA ASP A 178 2.10 13.93 -14.65
C ASP A 178 2.91 14.55 -15.78
N VAL A 179 2.39 15.63 -16.34
CA VAL A 179 3.00 16.33 -17.46
C VAL A 179 3.41 17.70 -17.00
N HIS A 180 4.70 17.97 -17.08
CA HIS A 180 5.29 19.26 -16.75
C HIS A 180 5.74 19.92 -18.04
N ILE A 181 5.21 21.12 -18.30
CA ILE A 181 5.53 21.92 -19.48
C ILE A 181 6.27 23.15 -19.02
N GLU A 182 7.45 23.37 -19.60
CA GLU A 182 8.15 24.64 -19.52
C GLU A 182 8.21 25.23 -20.93
N ALA A 183 7.66 26.42 -21.11
CA ALA A 183 7.55 27.10 -22.40
C ALA A 183 8.11 28.53 -22.30
N ARG A 184 8.78 28.99 -23.35
CA ARG A 184 9.35 30.33 -23.45
C ARG A 184 8.96 31.00 -24.76
N ARG A 185 8.65 32.30 -24.69
CA ARG A 185 8.49 33.20 -25.84
C ARG A 185 9.09 34.56 -25.52
N GLY A 186 10.23 34.89 -26.13
CA GLY A 186 10.93 36.13 -25.80
C GLY A 186 11.36 36.16 -24.33
N LYS A 187 10.79 37.09 -23.54
CA LYS A 187 11.05 37.22 -22.10
C LYS A 187 10.06 36.45 -21.24
N ASP A 188 8.95 36.00 -21.82
CA ASP A 188 7.88 35.31 -21.10
C ASP A 188 8.27 33.86 -20.88
N ARG A 189 8.10 33.39 -19.64
CA ARG A 189 8.27 31.98 -19.25
C ARG A 189 6.97 31.48 -18.65
N TYR A 190 6.50 30.37 -19.17
CA TYR A 190 5.31 29.66 -18.73
C TYR A 190 5.70 28.29 -18.20
N VAL A 191 5.23 27.97 -17.00
CA VAL A 191 5.44 26.69 -16.33
C VAL A 191 4.08 26.18 -15.87
N ASP A 192 3.75 24.94 -16.23
CA ASP A 192 2.54 24.30 -15.75
C ASP A 192 2.73 22.79 -15.56
N ILE A 193 2.05 22.26 -14.56
CA ILE A 193 2.07 20.85 -14.20
C ILE A 193 0.63 20.39 -14.04
N PHE A 194 0.23 19.44 -14.88
CA PHE A 194 -1.09 18.84 -14.83
C PHE A 194 -1.05 17.33 -14.99
N ARG A 195 -2.07 16.67 -14.45
CA ARG A 195 -2.24 15.22 -14.53
C ARG A 195 -3.18 14.84 -15.65
N ARG A 196 -2.80 13.85 -16.45
CA ARG A 196 -3.65 13.23 -17.48
C ARG A 196 -3.68 11.72 -17.31
N GLU A 197 -4.87 11.16 -17.53
CA GLU A 197 -5.02 9.73 -17.74
C GLU A 197 -5.02 9.47 -19.24
N TRP A 198 -4.10 8.65 -19.72
CA TRP A 198 -4.12 8.17 -21.11
C TRP A 198 -4.59 6.72 -21.14
N ARG A 199 -5.67 6.50 -21.87
CA ARG A 199 -6.15 5.17 -22.24
C ARG A 199 -5.76 4.96 -23.69
N LEU A 200 -4.74 4.14 -23.89
CA LEU A 200 -4.37 3.71 -25.23
C LEU A 200 -5.40 2.67 -25.68
N PRO A 201 -5.88 2.75 -26.93
CA PRO A 201 -6.88 1.84 -27.48
C PRO A 201 -6.37 0.39 -27.60
#